data_AF-A0A5J5NT24-F1
#
_entry.id   AF-A0A5J5NT24-F1
#
_cell.length_a   1.000
_cell.length_b   1.000
_cell.length_c   1.000
_cell.angle_alpha   90.00
_cell.angle_beta   90.00
_cell.angle_gamma   90.00
#
_symmetry.space_group_name_H-M   'P 1'
#
loop_
_entity.id
_entity.type
_entity.pdbx_description
1 polymer ?
#
loop_
_entity_poly.entity_id
_entity_poly.type
_entity_poly.pdbx_seq_one_letter_code
_entity_poly.pdbx_strand_id
1 'polypeptide(L)'
;MALVLTALLQNGAKCVGKTVMDELAFGITGENKHYGTPINPKVQSNIPGGSSSGSAVAVAAEFVDFALGTDTIGCIRLPASFCGILGFRPSHQAVSTIGLIPNSQSLDTIGWFARDPSVLRRVGHVLLKVKAVEPKRERRLVFADDLFQLSKVTKQKTVYVVSKAIEKLSGYQPPQHINFSQYVASNVPSLKAFGQNSSNLQYGISALKALSSVMVSLQSYEFKTNHEEWVKNVKPRLGPEISHRVLAAINTKYENVKVLYKVGTEMRAALQSLLKDDGILVIPTIVDPPPKLNSMKDYSTEFHDRACAVLSIASMSGGCQACVPLGNDAGCPVSVSFVSCHGADKFLLDAVLDIYASLQDQVSIAFKSALLPDVNGNMDASQW
;
A
#
# COMPACT_ATOMS: atom_id res chain seq x y z
N MET A 1 -18.70 0.42 -20.05
CA MET A 1 -17.86 -0.61 -19.42
C MET A 1 -16.48 -0.01 -19.15
N ALA A 2 -15.87 -0.25 -17.98
CA ALA A 2 -14.55 0.33 -17.65
C ALA A 2 -13.45 -0.20 -18.60
N LEU A 3 -12.50 0.65 -18.99
CA LEU A 3 -11.48 0.28 -19.99
C LEU A 3 -10.57 -0.88 -19.54
N VAL A 4 -10.30 -0.98 -18.24
CA VAL A 4 -9.52 -2.09 -17.67
C VAL A 4 -10.20 -3.44 -17.86
N LEU A 5 -11.53 -3.49 -17.71
CA LEU A 5 -12.31 -4.72 -17.93
C LEU A 5 -12.28 -5.10 -19.40
N THR A 6 -12.49 -4.12 -20.30
CA THR A 6 -12.39 -4.35 -21.75
C THR A 6 -11.04 -4.92 -22.14
N ALA A 7 -9.93 -4.33 -21.64
CA ALA A 7 -8.59 -4.79 -21.94
C ALA A 7 -8.35 -6.25 -21.50
N LEU A 8 -8.79 -6.62 -20.29
CA LEU A 8 -8.62 -7.98 -19.78
C LEU A 8 -9.48 -9.00 -20.53
N LEU A 9 -10.74 -8.69 -20.81
CA LEU A 9 -11.64 -9.56 -21.56
C LEU A 9 -11.12 -9.81 -22.98
N GLN A 10 -10.60 -8.77 -23.65
CA GLN A 10 -9.98 -8.89 -24.97
C GLN A 10 -8.69 -9.72 -24.97
N ASN A 11 -8.03 -9.87 -23.82
CA ASN A 11 -6.84 -10.72 -23.64
C ASN A 11 -7.19 -12.09 -23.02
N GLY A 12 -8.46 -12.51 -23.09
CA GLY A 12 -8.87 -13.88 -22.73
C GLY A 12 -9.24 -14.08 -21.26
N ALA A 13 -9.25 -13.04 -20.43
CA ALA A 13 -9.77 -13.15 -19.06
C ALA A 13 -11.30 -13.36 -19.07
N LYS A 14 -11.82 -14.05 -18.05
CA LYS A 14 -13.26 -14.20 -17.83
C LYS A 14 -13.67 -13.42 -16.58
N CYS A 15 -14.71 -12.59 -16.70
CA CYS A 15 -15.30 -11.91 -15.54
C CYS A 15 -16.21 -12.89 -14.78
N VAL A 16 -15.82 -13.23 -13.54
CA VAL A 16 -16.59 -14.13 -12.68
C VAL A 16 -17.71 -13.39 -11.94
N GLY A 17 -17.47 -12.14 -11.53
CA GLY A 17 -18.47 -11.36 -10.81
C GLY A 17 -17.95 -10.03 -10.27
N LYS A 18 -18.77 -9.40 -9.42
CA LYS A 18 -18.47 -8.17 -8.68
C LYS A 18 -18.28 -8.53 -7.21
N THR A 19 -17.28 -7.95 -6.58
CA THR A 19 -16.90 -8.24 -5.19
C THR A 19 -17.44 -7.18 -4.24
N VAL A 20 -17.61 -7.58 -2.98
CA VAL A 20 -17.96 -6.65 -1.88
C VAL A 20 -16.79 -5.70 -1.64
N MET A 21 -17.10 -4.46 -1.26
CA MET A 21 -16.14 -3.42 -0.92
C MET A 21 -16.68 -2.54 0.20
N ASP A 22 -15.82 -1.78 0.87
CA ASP A 22 -16.26 -0.70 1.76
C ASP A 22 -17.10 0.30 0.98
N GLU A 23 -18.15 0.81 1.61
CA GLU A 23 -19.11 1.71 0.98
C GLU A 23 -18.39 2.94 0.39
N LEU A 24 -18.61 3.19 -0.90
CA LEU A 24 -18.03 4.30 -1.66
C LEU A 24 -16.49 4.31 -1.73
N ALA A 25 -15.83 3.18 -1.39
CA ALA A 25 -14.38 3.12 -1.19
C ALA A 25 -13.84 4.10 -0.13
N PHE A 26 -14.68 4.51 0.82
CA PHE A 26 -14.34 5.51 1.83
C PHE A 26 -13.98 4.91 3.21
N GLY A 27 -13.67 3.61 3.22
CA GLY A 27 -13.24 2.84 4.39
C GLY A 27 -12.03 1.96 4.07
N ILE A 28 -11.42 1.41 5.13
CA ILE A 28 -10.25 0.53 5.04
C ILE A 28 -10.42 -0.79 5.77
N THR A 29 -11.61 -1.10 6.30
CA THR A 29 -11.78 -2.29 7.15
C THR A 29 -12.31 -3.49 6.38
N GLY A 30 -13.08 -3.26 5.31
CA GLY A 30 -13.82 -4.33 4.63
C GLY A 30 -15.23 -4.51 5.16
N GLU A 31 -15.60 -3.80 6.22
CA GLU A 31 -16.94 -3.87 6.81
C GLU A 31 -17.97 -3.17 5.93
N ASN A 32 -19.10 -3.84 5.75
CA ASN A 32 -20.18 -3.32 4.91
C ASN A 32 -21.54 -3.65 5.54
N LYS A 33 -22.33 -2.62 5.83
CA LYS A 33 -23.65 -2.76 6.46
C LYS A 33 -24.67 -3.49 5.58
N HIS A 34 -24.55 -3.39 4.28
CA HIS A 34 -25.55 -3.86 3.32
C HIS A 34 -25.33 -5.32 2.90
N TYR A 35 -24.07 -5.71 2.75
CA TYR A 35 -23.70 -7.02 2.20
C TYR A 35 -22.92 -7.90 3.18
N GLY A 36 -22.62 -7.39 4.37
CA GLY A 36 -21.75 -8.04 5.34
C GLY A 36 -20.27 -7.95 4.98
N THR A 37 -19.43 -8.38 5.92
CA THR A 37 -17.97 -8.36 5.77
C THR A 37 -17.48 -9.68 5.18
N PRO A 38 -16.69 -9.67 4.08
CA PRO A 38 -16.03 -10.88 3.58
C PRO A 38 -15.14 -11.52 4.65
N ILE A 39 -15.23 -12.84 4.82
CA ILE A 39 -14.44 -13.56 5.83
C ILE A 39 -12.98 -13.63 5.37
N ASN A 40 -12.05 -13.11 6.18
CA ASN A 40 -10.61 -13.24 5.93
C ASN A 40 -10.21 -14.72 6.01
N PRO A 41 -9.74 -15.37 4.92
CA PRO A 41 -9.41 -16.79 4.93
C PRO A 41 -8.21 -17.15 5.82
N LYS A 42 -7.34 -16.18 6.13
CA LYS A 42 -6.15 -16.38 6.96
C LYS A 42 -6.45 -16.22 8.45
N VAL A 43 -7.33 -15.29 8.80
CA VAL A 43 -7.68 -14.98 10.19
C VAL A 43 -9.18 -14.66 10.28
N GLN A 44 -10.01 -15.70 10.37
CA GLN A 44 -11.48 -15.60 10.20
C GLN A 44 -12.17 -14.63 11.16
N SER A 45 -11.65 -14.46 12.38
CA SER A 45 -12.20 -13.54 13.39
C SER A 45 -11.82 -12.08 13.19
N ASN A 46 -11.04 -11.76 12.15
CA ASN A 46 -10.41 -10.47 11.94
C ASN A 46 -10.83 -9.90 10.59
N ILE A 47 -10.69 -8.58 10.46
CA ILE A 47 -11.07 -7.91 9.23
C ILE A 47 -10.18 -8.32 8.04
N PRO A 48 -10.74 -8.44 6.83
CA PRO A 48 -9.95 -8.67 5.62
C PRO A 48 -9.17 -7.43 5.17
N GLY A 49 -9.51 -6.26 5.71
CA GLY A 49 -9.04 -4.96 5.20
C GLY A 49 -9.86 -4.51 4.00
N GLY A 50 -9.72 -3.23 3.64
CA GLY A 50 -10.51 -2.58 2.61
C GLY A 50 -9.77 -1.42 1.95
N SER A 51 -10.37 -0.74 0.96
CA SER A 51 -11.76 -0.93 0.52
C SER A 51 -12.00 -2.15 -0.38
N SER A 52 -10.98 -2.71 -1.02
CA SER A 52 -11.14 -3.83 -1.97
C SER A 52 -11.22 -5.21 -1.30
N SER A 53 -12.05 -5.32 -0.25
CA SER A 53 -12.11 -6.47 0.67
C SER A 53 -12.49 -7.78 -0.02
N GLY A 54 -13.60 -7.80 -0.76
CA GLY A 54 -14.07 -8.99 -1.45
C GLY A 54 -13.14 -9.45 -2.56
N SER A 55 -12.42 -8.52 -3.20
CA SER A 55 -11.41 -8.85 -4.22
C SER A 55 -10.22 -9.59 -3.63
N ALA A 56 -9.71 -9.11 -2.50
CA ALA A 56 -8.62 -9.78 -1.81
C ALA A 56 -9.07 -11.15 -1.27
N VAL A 57 -10.24 -11.24 -0.65
CA VAL A 57 -10.79 -12.51 -0.15
C VAL A 57 -11.02 -13.50 -1.28
N ALA A 58 -11.56 -13.09 -2.43
CA ALA A 58 -11.80 -13.98 -3.57
C ALA A 58 -10.49 -14.60 -4.10
N VAL A 59 -9.40 -13.84 -4.13
CA VAL A 59 -8.08 -14.35 -4.51
C VAL A 59 -7.48 -15.22 -3.41
N ALA A 60 -7.58 -14.82 -2.14
CA ALA A 60 -7.03 -15.57 -1.02
C ALA A 60 -7.76 -16.90 -0.77
N ALA A 61 -9.06 -16.96 -1.05
CA ALA A 61 -9.90 -18.15 -0.97
C ALA A 61 -9.91 -19.00 -2.25
N GLU A 62 -9.08 -18.65 -3.24
CA GLU A 62 -8.90 -19.41 -4.47
C GLU A 62 -10.13 -19.50 -5.39
N PHE A 63 -11.06 -18.55 -5.26
CA PHE A 63 -12.21 -18.46 -6.16
C PHE A 63 -11.84 -17.90 -7.55
N VAL A 64 -10.74 -17.13 -7.63
CA VAL A 64 -10.21 -16.55 -8.86
C VAL A 64 -8.68 -16.51 -8.84
N ASP A 65 -8.06 -16.45 -10.03
CA ASP A 65 -6.60 -16.33 -10.17
C ASP A 65 -6.10 -14.92 -9.82
N PHE A 66 -6.91 -13.91 -10.14
CA PHE A 66 -6.66 -12.51 -9.85
C PHE A 66 -7.98 -11.75 -9.67
N ALA A 67 -7.91 -10.60 -8.99
CA ALA A 67 -9.04 -9.69 -8.87
C ALA A 67 -8.57 -8.24 -9.00
N LEU A 68 -9.43 -7.38 -9.53
CA LEU A 68 -9.20 -5.94 -9.56
C LEU A 68 -9.72 -5.27 -8.29
N GLY A 69 -9.14 -4.13 -7.96
CA GLY A 69 -9.66 -3.21 -6.96
C GLY A 69 -9.15 -1.81 -7.21
N THR A 70 -9.48 -0.89 -6.30
CA THR A 70 -8.97 0.48 -6.32
C THR A 70 -8.05 0.70 -5.14
N ASP A 71 -6.99 1.48 -5.32
CA ASP A 71 -6.14 1.97 -4.22
C ASP A 71 -6.13 3.50 -4.25
N THR A 72 -6.66 4.10 -3.19
CA THR A 72 -6.62 5.56 -2.95
C THR A 72 -5.70 5.83 -1.76
N ILE A 73 -6.02 5.24 -0.62
CA ILE A 73 -5.29 5.38 0.65
C ILE A 73 -4.67 4.07 1.15
N GLY A 74 -4.56 3.05 0.29
CA GLY A 74 -4.09 1.71 0.66
C GLY A 74 -5.04 0.56 0.34
N CYS A 75 -6.11 0.83 -0.40
CA CYS A 75 -7.23 -0.09 -0.58
C CYS A 75 -6.94 -1.37 -1.40
N ILE A 76 -5.73 -1.51 -1.97
CA ILE A 76 -5.18 -2.78 -2.48
C ILE A 76 -4.16 -3.35 -1.49
N ARG A 77 -3.27 -2.51 -0.99
CA ARG A 77 -2.10 -2.94 -0.21
C ARG A 77 -2.45 -3.49 1.17
N LEU A 78 -3.37 -2.83 1.88
CA LEU A 78 -3.87 -3.25 3.19
C LEU A 78 -4.56 -4.64 3.11
N PRO A 79 -5.59 -4.85 2.27
CA PRO A 79 -6.23 -6.16 2.20
C PRO A 79 -5.33 -7.25 1.62
N ALA A 80 -4.38 -6.92 0.73
CA ALA A 80 -3.38 -7.89 0.27
C ALA A 80 -2.52 -8.40 1.45
N SER A 81 -2.06 -7.48 2.30
CA SER A 81 -1.31 -7.83 3.51
C SER A 81 -2.13 -8.68 4.47
N PHE A 82 -3.36 -8.27 4.79
CA PHE A 82 -4.21 -8.97 5.76
C PHE A 82 -4.72 -10.33 5.29
N CYS A 83 -4.91 -10.50 3.98
CA CYS A 83 -5.31 -11.77 3.38
C CYS A 83 -4.11 -12.65 2.97
N GLY A 84 -2.87 -12.17 3.16
CA GLY A 84 -1.64 -12.92 2.88
C GLY A 84 -1.47 -13.28 1.40
N ILE A 85 -1.73 -12.33 0.51
CA ILE A 85 -1.62 -12.47 -0.95
C ILE A 85 -0.82 -11.32 -1.57
N LEU A 86 -0.47 -11.44 -2.84
CA LEU A 86 0.16 -10.35 -3.58
C LEU A 86 -0.87 -9.25 -3.90
N GLY A 87 -0.43 -8.00 -3.80
CA GLY A 87 -1.20 -6.84 -4.26
C GLY A 87 -0.31 -5.84 -4.97
N PHE A 88 -0.76 -5.32 -6.10
CA PHE A 88 -0.03 -4.31 -6.86
C PHE A 88 -0.83 -3.03 -7.01
N ARG A 89 -0.27 -1.93 -6.51
CA ARG A 89 -0.70 -0.56 -6.77
C ARG A 89 0.18 -0.01 -7.90
N PRO A 90 -0.36 0.28 -9.09
CA PRO A 90 0.42 0.91 -10.15
C PRO A 90 0.68 2.38 -9.83
N SER A 91 1.60 2.99 -10.55
CA SER A 91 1.85 4.43 -10.52
C SER A 91 0.58 5.19 -10.91
N HIS A 92 0.45 6.42 -10.42
CA HIS A 92 -0.68 7.28 -10.82
C HIS A 92 -0.75 7.40 -12.34
N GLN A 93 -1.96 7.26 -12.88
CA GLN A 93 -2.27 7.38 -14.30
C GLN A 93 -1.63 6.30 -15.21
N ALA A 94 -0.89 5.33 -14.67
CA ALA A 94 -0.32 4.24 -15.47
C ALA A 94 -1.40 3.28 -16.01
N VAL A 95 -2.52 3.16 -15.29
CA VAL A 95 -3.70 2.41 -15.71
C VAL A 95 -4.88 3.36 -15.86
N SER A 96 -5.62 3.25 -16.96
CA SER A 96 -6.77 4.12 -17.22
C SER A 96 -7.89 3.92 -16.20
N THR A 97 -8.34 5.01 -15.59
CA THR A 97 -9.48 5.05 -14.65
C THR A 97 -10.82 5.32 -15.35
N ILE A 98 -10.87 5.30 -16.69
CA ILE A 98 -12.12 5.51 -17.43
C ILE A 98 -13.13 4.41 -17.08
N GLY A 99 -14.30 4.84 -16.61
CA GLY A 99 -15.38 3.98 -16.13
C GLY A 99 -15.28 3.59 -14.65
N LEU A 100 -14.33 4.17 -13.90
CA LEU A 100 -14.29 4.13 -12.44
C LEU A 100 -15.15 5.27 -11.85
N ILE A 101 -15.88 4.99 -10.77
CA ILE A 101 -16.50 6.04 -9.94
C ILE A 101 -15.39 6.64 -9.07
N PRO A 102 -15.05 7.93 -9.23
CA PRO A 102 -13.90 8.51 -8.56
C PRO A 102 -14.13 8.61 -7.05
N ASN A 103 -13.13 8.27 -6.25
CA ASN A 103 -13.07 8.57 -4.83
C ASN A 103 -12.22 9.83 -4.63
N SER A 104 -11.00 9.81 -5.18
CA SER A 104 -10.07 10.93 -5.23
C SER A 104 -9.25 10.82 -6.51
N GLN A 105 -9.65 11.52 -7.58
CA GLN A 105 -9.04 11.40 -8.90
C GLN A 105 -7.52 11.61 -8.96
N SER A 106 -6.93 12.36 -8.01
CA SER A 106 -5.48 12.56 -7.97
C SER A 106 -4.71 11.43 -7.28
N LEU A 107 -5.39 10.58 -6.50
CA LEU A 107 -4.83 9.47 -5.73
C LEU A 107 -5.26 8.09 -6.23
N ASP A 108 -6.40 8.02 -6.92
CA ASP A 108 -7.03 6.79 -7.37
C ASP A 108 -6.18 6.05 -8.40
N THR A 109 -6.00 4.76 -8.15
CA THR A 109 -5.38 3.81 -9.07
C THR A 109 -6.21 2.53 -9.12
N ILE A 110 -6.22 1.86 -10.27
CA ILE A 110 -6.80 0.51 -10.40
C ILE A 110 -5.67 -0.49 -10.24
N GLY A 111 -5.61 -1.13 -9.08
CA GLY A 111 -4.65 -2.18 -8.77
C GLY A 111 -5.27 -3.57 -8.88
N TRP A 112 -4.46 -4.58 -8.60
CA TRP A 112 -4.89 -5.97 -8.68
C TRP A 112 -4.18 -6.87 -7.67
N PHE A 113 -4.83 -7.99 -7.40
CA PHE A 113 -4.38 -9.03 -6.48
C PHE A 113 -4.08 -10.32 -7.24
N ALA A 114 -3.13 -11.11 -6.72
CA ALA A 114 -2.88 -12.47 -7.20
C ALA A 114 -2.25 -13.33 -6.09
N ARG A 115 -2.20 -14.65 -6.27
CA ARG A 115 -1.37 -15.56 -5.43
C ARG A 115 -0.02 -15.89 -6.06
N ASP A 116 0.05 -15.87 -7.40
CA ASP A 116 1.24 -16.16 -8.19
C ASP A 116 1.84 -14.86 -8.75
N PRO A 117 3.14 -14.56 -8.53
CA PRO A 117 3.79 -13.38 -9.09
C PRO A 117 3.75 -13.35 -10.63
N SER A 118 3.69 -14.51 -11.28
CA SER A 118 3.56 -14.62 -12.73
C SER A 118 2.19 -14.12 -13.20
N VAL A 119 1.12 -14.45 -12.46
CA VAL A 119 -0.23 -13.91 -12.71
C VAL A 119 -0.23 -12.40 -12.48
N LEU A 120 0.34 -11.93 -11.37
CA LEU A 120 0.43 -10.51 -11.02
C LEU A 120 1.09 -9.71 -12.16
N ARG A 121 2.21 -10.19 -12.68
CA ARG A 121 2.94 -9.56 -13.80
C ARG A 121 2.19 -9.65 -15.12
N ARG A 122 1.55 -10.78 -15.44
CA ARG A 122 0.75 -10.92 -16.68
C ARG A 122 -0.39 -9.91 -16.73
N VAL A 123 -1.11 -9.71 -15.62
CA VAL A 123 -2.15 -8.67 -15.52
C VAL A 123 -1.55 -7.29 -15.75
N GLY A 124 -0.40 -7.00 -15.13
CA GLY A 124 0.32 -5.74 -15.34
C GLY A 124 0.72 -5.49 -16.79
N HIS A 125 1.21 -6.49 -17.51
CA HIS A 125 1.54 -6.35 -18.94
C HIS A 125 0.32 -5.96 -19.80
N VAL A 126 -0.86 -6.49 -19.50
CA VAL A 126 -2.10 -6.14 -20.22
C VAL A 126 -2.53 -4.71 -19.89
N LEU A 127 -2.48 -4.33 -18.62
CA LEU A 127 -3.04 -3.06 -18.14
C LEU A 127 -2.15 -1.85 -18.35
N LEU A 128 -0.83 -2.00 -18.18
CA LEU A 128 0.12 -0.89 -18.20
C LEU A 128 0.41 -0.39 -19.62
N LYS A 129 0.22 -1.23 -20.66
CA LYS A 129 0.48 -0.90 -22.08
C LYS A 129 1.83 -0.20 -22.35
N VAL A 130 2.83 -0.41 -21.48
CA VAL A 130 4.15 0.22 -21.58
C VAL A 130 4.95 -0.51 -22.67
N LYS A 131 5.65 0.24 -23.51
CA LYS A 131 6.59 -0.33 -24.50
C LYS A 131 7.61 -1.22 -23.78
N ALA A 132 8.09 -2.26 -24.45
CA ALA A 132 9.18 -3.06 -23.90
C ALA A 132 10.41 -2.17 -23.68
N VAL A 133 10.67 -1.83 -22.42
CA VAL A 133 11.95 -1.26 -21.98
C VAL A 133 12.89 -2.42 -21.70
N GLU A 134 14.16 -2.24 -22.06
CA GLU A 134 15.24 -3.17 -21.70
C GLU A 134 15.22 -3.43 -20.19
N PRO A 135 15.36 -4.70 -19.74
CA PRO A 135 15.43 -5.02 -18.33
C PRO A 135 16.63 -4.29 -17.70
N LYS A 136 16.37 -3.43 -16.72
CA LYS A 136 17.43 -2.84 -15.90
C LYS A 136 18.09 -3.98 -15.12
N ARG A 137 19.40 -4.14 -15.34
CA ARG A 137 20.17 -5.28 -14.80
C ARG A 137 20.59 -5.07 -13.35
N GLU A 138 20.71 -3.82 -12.91
CA GLU A 138 21.06 -3.49 -11.55
C GLU A 138 19.86 -2.97 -10.77
N ARG A 139 19.75 -3.43 -9.53
CA ARG A 139 18.68 -3.13 -8.58
C ARG A 139 19.29 -2.78 -7.24
N ARG A 140 18.78 -1.71 -6.63
CA ARG A 140 19.24 -1.24 -5.33
C ARG A 140 18.09 -1.25 -4.34
N LEU A 141 18.18 -2.11 -3.33
CA LEU A 141 17.22 -2.10 -2.22
C LEU A 141 17.61 -1.02 -1.20
N VAL A 142 16.62 -0.24 -0.77
CA VAL A 142 16.76 0.78 0.26
C VAL A 142 15.76 0.47 1.37
N PHE A 143 16.23 0.04 2.54
CA PHE A 143 15.40 -0.26 3.70
C PHE A 143 15.09 1.00 4.51
N ALA A 144 13.80 1.22 4.77
CA ALA A 144 13.33 2.26 5.68
C ALA A 144 13.27 1.72 7.12
N ASP A 145 14.42 1.70 7.80
CA ASP A 145 14.59 1.02 9.08
C ASP A 145 13.68 1.56 10.20
N ASP A 146 13.40 2.86 10.15
CA ASP A 146 12.51 3.55 11.07
C ASP A 146 11.06 3.09 10.92
N LEU A 147 10.61 2.75 9.70
CA LEU A 147 9.25 2.22 9.49
C LEU A 147 9.09 0.81 10.05
N PHE A 148 10.12 -0.03 9.93
CA PHE A 148 10.11 -1.34 10.57
C PHE A 148 10.16 -1.26 12.10
N GLN A 149 10.64 -0.15 12.69
CA GLN A 149 10.59 0.07 14.14
C GLN A 149 9.19 0.44 14.63
N LEU A 150 8.34 1.00 13.77
CA LEU A 150 6.92 1.25 14.09
C LEU A 150 6.09 -0.04 14.10
N SER A 151 6.57 -1.07 13.38
CA SER A 151 5.89 -2.35 13.22
C SER A 151 5.82 -3.13 14.53
N LYS A 152 4.61 -3.57 14.91
CA LYS A 152 4.42 -4.57 15.97
C LYS A 152 4.80 -5.98 15.51
N VAL A 153 5.00 -6.17 14.21
CA VAL A 153 5.45 -7.41 13.58
C VAL A 153 6.98 -7.43 13.52
N THR A 154 7.59 -8.59 13.79
CA THR A 154 9.02 -8.76 14.09
C THR A 154 9.99 -8.15 13.03
N LYS A 155 10.60 -6.98 13.34
CA LYS A 155 11.57 -6.23 12.51
C LYS A 155 12.71 -7.07 11.92
N GLN A 156 13.43 -7.81 12.78
CA GLN A 156 14.66 -8.50 12.39
C GLN A 156 14.42 -9.62 11.37
N LYS A 157 13.27 -10.31 11.47
CA LYS A 157 12.91 -11.39 10.55
C LYS A 157 12.71 -10.88 9.13
N THR A 158 11.97 -9.79 8.95
CA THR A 158 11.69 -9.24 7.61
C THR A 158 12.95 -8.75 6.91
N VAL A 159 13.76 -7.94 7.58
CA VAL A 159 15.01 -7.43 7.00
C VAL A 159 15.96 -8.58 6.66
N TYR A 160 16.11 -9.53 7.59
CA TYR A 160 16.94 -10.73 7.35
C TYR A 160 16.47 -11.53 6.15
N VAL A 161 15.17 -11.85 6.07
CA VAL A 161 14.59 -12.65 4.97
C VAL A 161 14.81 -11.98 3.63
N VAL A 162 14.55 -10.67 3.52
CA VAL A 162 14.71 -9.95 2.25
C VAL A 162 16.19 -9.87 1.86
N SER A 163 17.08 -9.51 2.79
CA SER A 163 18.53 -9.45 2.53
C SER A 163 19.09 -10.81 2.11
N LYS A 164 18.71 -11.89 2.79
CA LYS A 164 19.12 -13.25 2.44
C LYS A 164 18.56 -13.72 1.10
N ALA A 165 17.36 -13.28 0.74
CA ALA A 165 16.75 -13.65 -0.53
C ALA A 165 17.51 -13.03 -1.72
N ILE A 166 17.99 -11.79 -1.58
CA ILE A 166 18.73 -11.11 -2.66
C ILE A 166 20.21 -11.49 -2.75
N GLU A 167 20.84 -11.97 -1.67
CA GLU A 167 22.27 -12.37 -1.67
C GLU A 167 22.61 -13.38 -2.77
N LYS A 168 21.64 -14.22 -3.15
CA LYS A 168 21.81 -15.27 -4.18
C LYS A 168 21.43 -14.81 -5.59
N LEU A 169 20.91 -13.59 -5.75
CA LEU A 169 20.39 -13.09 -7.02
C LEU A 169 21.39 -12.16 -7.69
N SER A 170 21.66 -12.41 -8.96
CA SER A 170 22.50 -11.52 -9.77
C SER A 170 21.80 -10.19 -10.01
N GLY A 171 22.56 -9.08 -9.99
CA GLY A 171 22.03 -7.76 -10.30
C GLY A 171 21.41 -7.03 -9.12
N TYR A 172 21.56 -7.53 -7.89
CA TYR A 172 21.22 -6.78 -6.68
C TYR A 172 22.49 -6.23 -6.03
N GLN A 173 22.50 -4.92 -5.80
CA GLN A 173 23.54 -4.26 -5.02
C GLN A 173 23.34 -4.53 -3.51
N PRO A 174 24.39 -4.42 -2.68
CA PRO A 174 24.23 -4.49 -1.23
C PRO A 174 23.13 -3.53 -0.74
N PRO A 175 22.25 -3.98 0.16
CA PRO A 175 21.11 -3.18 0.59
C PRO A 175 21.58 -1.94 1.36
N GLN A 176 20.93 -0.81 1.09
CA GLN A 176 21.15 0.45 1.81
C GLN A 176 20.10 0.60 2.90
N HIS A 177 20.45 1.27 3.98
CA HIS A 177 19.57 1.50 5.13
C HIS A 177 19.45 3.00 5.38
N ILE A 178 18.24 3.49 5.59
CA ILE A 178 17.97 4.91 5.81
C ILE A 178 16.93 5.13 6.91
N ASN A 179 16.96 6.33 7.49
CA ASN A 179 15.82 6.88 8.21
C ASN A 179 14.91 7.61 7.20
N PHE A 180 13.88 6.92 6.73
CA PHE A 180 13.02 7.43 5.67
C PHE A 180 12.14 8.59 6.13
N SER A 181 11.63 8.54 7.36
CA SER A 181 10.84 9.62 7.94
C SER A 181 11.63 10.93 7.96
N GLN A 182 12.91 10.88 8.37
CA GLN A 182 13.78 12.05 8.35
C GLN A 182 14.06 12.53 6.91
N TYR A 183 14.28 11.61 5.97
CA TYR A 183 14.45 11.95 4.56
C TYR A 183 13.23 12.71 4.01
N VAL A 184 12.01 12.24 4.27
CA VAL A 184 10.77 12.91 3.87
C VAL A 184 10.68 14.29 4.50
N ALA A 185 10.98 14.41 5.79
CA ALA A 185 10.91 15.66 6.53
C ALA A 185 11.88 16.74 5.96
N SER A 186 13.03 16.32 5.42
CA SER A 186 14.02 17.19 4.79
C SER A 186 13.72 17.53 3.32
N ASN A 187 13.04 16.63 2.59
CA ASN A 187 12.86 16.76 1.13
C ASN A 187 11.43 17.13 0.70
N VAL A 188 10.48 17.21 1.64
CA VAL A 188 9.09 17.62 1.38
C VAL A 188 8.74 18.85 2.24
N PRO A 189 9.31 20.03 1.93
CA PRO A 189 9.24 21.20 2.79
C PRO A 189 7.82 21.72 3.05
N SER A 190 6.88 21.48 2.15
CA SER A 190 5.48 21.91 2.32
C SER A 190 4.76 21.17 3.45
N LEU A 191 5.29 20.04 3.95
CA LEU A 191 4.75 19.37 5.14
C LEU A 191 4.84 20.22 6.41
N LYS A 192 5.74 21.21 6.46
CA LYS A 192 5.85 22.15 7.60
C LYS A 192 4.55 22.90 7.89
N ALA A 193 3.70 23.09 6.87
CA ALA A 193 2.39 23.72 7.05
C ALA A 193 1.39 22.85 7.83
N PHE A 194 1.69 21.57 8.04
CA PHE A 194 0.79 20.58 8.66
C PHE A 194 1.41 19.93 9.92
N GLY A 195 2.70 20.13 10.17
CA GLY A 195 3.40 19.59 11.33
C GLY A 195 3.21 20.43 12.60
N GLN A 196 3.18 19.78 13.76
CA GLN A 196 3.30 20.47 15.06
C GLN A 196 4.78 20.73 15.40
N ASN A 197 5.08 21.90 15.98
CA ASN A 197 6.42 22.27 16.45
C ASN A 197 6.98 21.17 17.37
N SER A 198 7.98 20.42 16.91
CA SER A 198 8.57 19.32 17.67
C SER A 198 10.06 19.17 17.36
N SER A 199 10.81 18.60 18.31
CA SER A 199 12.27 18.42 18.27
C SER A 199 12.72 17.42 17.18
N ASN A 200 14.00 17.46 16.81
CA ASN A 200 14.56 16.83 15.59
C ASN A 200 14.24 15.33 15.39
N LEU A 201 14.15 14.50 16.43
CA LEU A 201 13.83 13.06 16.27
C LEU A 201 12.31 12.80 16.19
N GLN A 202 11.53 13.64 16.87
CA GLN A 202 10.07 13.59 16.87
C GLN A 202 9.47 14.17 15.56
N TYR A 203 10.29 14.96 14.86
CA TYR A 203 9.97 15.62 13.60
C TYR A 203 9.78 14.66 12.42
N GLY A 204 10.56 13.57 12.33
CA GLY A 204 10.43 12.58 11.25
C GLY A 204 9.08 11.85 11.27
N ILE A 205 8.72 11.22 12.40
CA ILE A 205 7.42 10.53 12.54
C ILE A 205 6.27 11.52 12.36
N SER A 206 6.45 12.77 12.83
CA SER A 206 5.51 13.86 12.59
C SER A 206 5.32 14.16 11.08
N ALA A 207 6.38 14.08 10.27
CA ALA A 207 6.29 14.28 8.82
C ALA A 207 5.43 13.21 8.12
N LEU A 208 5.53 11.93 8.50
CA LEU A 208 4.67 10.89 7.92
C LEU A 208 3.22 10.98 8.39
N LYS A 209 2.99 11.41 9.63
CA LYS A 209 1.64 11.75 10.11
C LYS A 209 1.07 12.92 9.31
N ALA A 210 1.86 13.97 9.09
CA ALA A 210 1.47 15.11 8.25
C ALA A 210 1.15 14.66 6.81
N LEU A 211 1.99 13.81 6.22
CA LEU A 211 1.77 13.24 4.88
C LEU A 211 0.45 12.47 4.80
N SER A 212 0.14 11.68 5.84
CA SER A 212 -1.12 10.95 5.97
C SER A 212 -2.33 11.88 6.08
N SER A 213 -2.23 12.92 6.89
CA SER A 213 -3.28 13.94 7.03
C SER A 213 -3.54 14.68 5.72
N VAL A 214 -2.48 14.97 4.96
CA VAL A 214 -2.60 15.57 3.61
C VAL A 214 -3.31 14.63 2.66
N MET A 215 -2.94 13.34 2.64
CA MET A 215 -3.58 12.32 1.81
C MET A 215 -5.09 12.23 2.11
N VAL A 216 -5.47 12.13 3.38
CA VAL A 216 -6.89 12.05 3.80
C VAL A 216 -7.65 13.34 3.50
N SER A 217 -7.01 14.49 3.67
CA SER A 217 -7.60 15.79 3.32
C SER A 217 -7.85 15.91 1.83
N LEU A 218 -6.90 15.45 1.02
CA LEU A 218 -7.03 15.44 -0.44
C LEU A 218 -8.14 14.50 -0.89
N GLN A 219 -8.18 13.28 -0.33
CA GLN A 219 -9.26 12.33 -0.56
C GLN A 219 -10.62 12.94 -0.25
N SER A 220 -10.75 13.57 0.92
CA SER A 220 -12.03 14.12 1.38
C SER A 220 -12.47 15.32 0.56
N TYR A 221 -11.53 16.20 0.17
CA TYR A 221 -11.79 17.34 -0.70
C TYR A 221 -12.29 16.91 -2.10
N GLU A 222 -11.59 15.97 -2.72
CA GLU A 222 -11.96 15.48 -4.06
C GLU A 222 -13.26 14.67 -4.01
N PHE A 223 -13.44 13.85 -2.98
CA PHE A 223 -14.70 13.15 -2.75
C PHE A 223 -15.87 14.13 -2.64
N LYS A 224 -15.73 15.20 -1.84
CA LYS A 224 -16.74 16.27 -1.75
C LYS A 224 -17.02 16.88 -3.11
N THR A 225 -15.98 17.25 -3.85
CA THR A 225 -16.11 17.85 -5.19
C THR A 225 -16.91 16.96 -6.14
N ASN A 226 -16.74 15.64 -6.06
CA ASN A 226 -17.41 14.68 -6.93
C ASN A 226 -18.84 14.33 -6.48
N HIS A 227 -19.09 14.27 -5.16
CA HIS A 227 -20.27 13.58 -4.62
C HIS A 227 -21.17 14.44 -3.72
N GLU A 228 -20.81 15.69 -3.41
CA GLU A 228 -21.57 16.52 -2.48
C GLU A 228 -23.06 16.66 -2.86
N GLU A 229 -23.33 16.98 -4.13
CA GLU A 229 -24.69 17.12 -4.62
C GLU A 229 -25.48 15.81 -4.48
N TRP A 230 -24.88 14.69 -4.89
CA TRP A 230 -25.49 13.38 -4.77
C TRP A 230 -25.78 13.00 -3.32
N VAL A 231 -24.83 13.21 -2.40
CA VAL A 231 -25.02 12.92 -0.97
C VAL A 231 -26.17 13.76 -0.39
N LYS A 232 -26.24 15.06 -0.72
CA LYS A 232 -27.31 15.95 -0.24
C LYS A 232 -28.69 15.58 -0.77
N ASN A 233 -28.77 15.18 -2.04
CA ASN A 233 -30.03 14.86 -2.70
C ASN A 233 -30.53 13.45 -2.34
N VAL A 234 -29.65 12.44 -2.39
CA VAL A 234 -30.02 11.03 -2.22
C VAL A 234 -30.06 10.61 -0.75
N LYS A 235 -29.25 11.25 0.12
CA LYS A 235 -29.13 10.92 1.55
C LYS A 235 -28.92 9.40 1.75
N PRO A 236 -27.82 8.85 1.21
CA PRO A 236 -27.59 7.41 1.19
C PRO A 236 -27.58 6.83 2.61
N ARG A 237 -28.15 5.64 2.77
CA ARG A 237 -28.24 4.94 4.06
C ARG A 237 -26.94 4.20 4.38
N LEU A 238 -25.90 4.92 4.74
CA LEU A 238 -24.56 4.35 4.96
C LEU A 238 -24.42 3.62 6.31
N GLY A 239 -23.38 2.79 6.44
CA GLY A 239 -22.86 2.33 7.72
C GLY A 239 -22.45 3.50 8.64
N PRO A 240 -22.52 3.37 9.98
CA PRO A 240 -22.27 4.50 10.90
C PRO A 240 -20.90 5.17 10.71
N GLU A 241 -19.85 4.39 10.51
CA GLU A 241 -18.48 4.86 10.38
C GLU A 241 -18.26 5.57 9.04
N ILE A 242 -18.68 4.95 7.93
CA ILE A 242 -18.64 5.57 6.60
C ILE A 242 -19.52 6.82 6.56
N SER A 243 -20.70 6.79 7.18
CA SER A 243 -21.56 7.96 7.28
C SER A 243 -20.87 9.12 7.99
N HIS A 244 -20.18 8.85 9.11
CA HIS A 244 -19.43 9.88 9.83
C HIS A 244 -18.32 10.48 8.96
N ARG A 245 -17.53 9.64 8.27
CA ARG A 245 -16.47 10.10 7.38
C ARG A 245 -17.01 10.92 6.19
N VAL A 246 -18.05 10.44 5.53
CA VAL A 246 -18.68 11.12 4.39
C VAL A 246 -19.24 12.47 4.84
N LEU A 247 -19.97 12.53 5.95
CA LEU A 247 -20.49 13.79 6.48
C LEU A 247 -19.37 14.75 6.89
N ALA A 248 -18.29 14.25 7.50
CA ALA A 248 -17.12 15.06 7.80
C ALA A 248 -16.53 15.65 6.51
N ALA A 249 -16.28 14.83 5.49
CA ALA A 249 -15.76 15.27 4.20
C ALA A 249 -16.65 16.32 3.52
N ILE A 250 -17.97 16.10 3.48
CA ILE A 250 -18.91 17.04 2.86
C ILE A 250 -19.01 18.36 3.64
N ASN A 251 -18.99 18.31 4.98
CA ASN A 251 -19.18 19.50 5.81
C ASN A 251 -17.89 20.31 6.01
N THR A 252 -16.71 19.72 5.79
CA THR A 252 -15.44 20.44 5.89
C THR A 252 -15.32 21.52 4.80
N LYS A 253 -14.85 22.70 5.21
CA LYS A 253 -14.38 23.75 4.31
C LYS A 253 -12.90 23.53 4.06
N TYR A 254 -12.52 23.36 2.80
CA TYR A 254 -11.13 23.14 2.42
C TYR A 254 -10.51 24.45 1.97
N GLU A 255 -9.64 24.99 2.81
CA GLU A 255 -8.82 26.17 2.51
C GLU A 255 -7.43 25.71 2.04
N ASN A 256 -6.77 26.49 1.20
CA ASN A 256 -5.39 26.23 0.75
C ASN A 256 -5.14 24.86 0.09
N VAL A 257 -6.13 24.30 -0.62
CA VAL A 257 -6.04 23.00 -1.34
C VAL A 257 -4.79 22.88 -2.22
N LYS A 258 -4.32 23.99 -2.80
CA LYS A 258 -3.08 24.03 -3.60
C LYS A 258 -1.87 23.46 -2.85
N VAL A 259 -1.80 23.66 -1.53
CA VAL A 259 -0.71 23.14 -0.69
C VAL A 259 -0.77 21.61 -0.60
N LEU A 260 -1.97 21.01 -0.58
CA LEU A 260 -2.14 19.55 -0.56
C LEU A 260 -1.53 18.91 -1.80
N TYR A 261 -1.83 19.45 -2.99
CA TYR A 261 -1.23 19.00 -4.25
C TYR A 261 0.28 19.24 -4.29
N LYS A 262 0.75 20.36 -3.75
CA LYS A 262 2.18 20.69 -3.70
C LYS A 262 2.98 19.65 -2.90
N VAL A 263 2.46 19.18 -1.77
CA VAL A 263 3.06 18.09 -0.98
C VAL A 263 3.20 16.82 -1.82
N GLY A 264 2.19 16.44 -2.62
CA GLY A 264 2.28 15.29 -3.52
C GLY A 264 3.39 15.44 -4.58
N THR A 265 3.50 16.62 -5.19
CA THR A 265 4.57 16.91 -6.15
C THR A 265 5.96 16.83 -5.52
N GLU A 266 6.15 17.41 -4.33
CA GLU A 266 7.41 17.34 -3.59
C GLU A 266 7.73 15.90 -3.16
N MET A 267 6.75 15.15 -2.67
CA MET A 267 6.92 13.74 -2.29
C MET A 267 7.30 12.86 -3.49
N ARG A 268 6.72 13.12 -4.67
CA ARG A 268 7.11 12.45 -5.93
C ARG A 268 8.57 12.74 -6.27
N ALA A 269 8.98 14.01 -6.22
CA ALA A 269 10.35 14.42 -6.50
C ALA A 269 11.35 13.83 -5.51
N ALA A 270 11.00 13.80 -4.21
CA ALA A 270 11.80 13.18 -3.16
C ALA A 270 12.00 11.68 -3.42
N LEU A 271 10.93 10.95 -3.72
CA LEU A 271 11.03 9.51 -4.02
C LEU A 271 11.86 9.24 -5.29
N GLN A 272 11.66 10.05 -6.34
CA GLN A 272 12.46 10.00 -7.57
C GLN A 272 13.95 10.25 -7.31
N SER A 273 14.29 11.23 -6.47
CA SER A 273 15.68 11.53 -6.13
C SER A 273 16.34 10.39 -5.35
N LEU A 274 15.61 9.80 -4.39
CA LEU A 274 16.11 8.72 -3.55
C LEU A 274 16.35 7.42 -4.33
N LEU A 275 15.36 6.99 -5.11
CA LEU A 275 15.37 5.68 -5.76
C LEU A 275 15.90 5.74 -7.18
N LYS A 276 15.84 6.91 -7.82
CA LYS A 276 16.20 7.08 -9.23
C LYS A 276 15.44 6.04 -10.08
N ASP A 277 16.19 5.34 -10.90
CA ASP A 277 15.68 4.51 -11.97
C ASP A 277 15.79 3.02 -11.67
N ASP A 278 16.54 2.66 -10.63
CA ASP A 278 16.97 1.31 -10.26
C ASP A 278 16.66 0.96 -8.79
N GLY A 279 16.18 1.94 -8.02
CA GLY A 279 15.92 1.81 -6.60
C GLY A 279 14.55 1.21 -6.30
N ILE A 280 14.54 0.42 -5.23
CA ILE A 280 13.33 -0.13 -4.63
C ILE A 280 13.40 0.14 -3.13
N LEU A 281 12.47 0.95 -2.63
CA LEU A 281 12.29 1.17 -1.20
C LEU A 281 11.58 -0.05 -0.60
N VAL A 282 12.14 -0.59 0.49
CA VAL A 282 11.60 -1.72 1.23
C VAL A 282 11.01 -1.20 2.54
N ILE A 283 9.70 -1.40 2.72
CA ILE A 283 8.93 -0.92 3.88
C ILE A 283 8.01 -2.04 4.39
N PRO A 284 7.57 -2.04 5.66
CA PRO A 284 6.45 -2.88 6.06
C PRO A 284 5.20 -2.44 5.29
N THR A 285 4.41 -3.38 4.75
CA THR A 285 3.17 -2.99 4.06
C THR A 285 2.19 -2.33 5.02
N ILE A 286 2.07 -2.90 6.22
CA ILE A 286 1.26 -2.46 7.35
C ILE A 286 2.05 -2.76 8.64
N VAL A 287 1.84 -1.94 9.67
CA VAL A 287 2.61 -1.97 10.93
C VAL A 287 1.86 -2.61 12.11
N ASP A 288 0.63 -3.07 11.90
CA ASP A 288 -0.23 -3.73 12.88
C ASP A 288 -0.89 -4.99 12.28
N PRO A 289 -1.16 -6.02 13.09
CA PRO A 289 -1.95 -7.16 12.64
C PRO A 289 -3.39 -6.73 12.30
N PRO A 290 -4.14 -7.53 11.51
CA PRO A 290 -5.54 -7.25 11.23
C PRO A 290 -6.31 -7.16 12.54
N PRO A 291 -7.08 -6.09 12.81
CA PRO A 291 -7.94 -6.01 13.99
C PRO A 291 -9.06 -7.05 13.97
N LYS A 292 -9.65 -7.33 15.14
CA LYS A 292 -10.82 -8.22 15.24
C LYS A 292 -12.03 -7.60 14.54
N LEU A 293 -12.85 -8.45 13.94
CA LEU A 293 -14.11 -8.03 13.33
C LEU A 293 -15.06 -7.49 14.40
N ASN A 294 -15.83 -6.44 14.08
CA ASN A 294 -16.80 -5.81 14.98
C ASN A 294 -16.23 -5.25 16.30
N SER A 295 -14.91 -5.10 16.45
CA SER A 295 -14.31 -4.41 17.61
C SER A 295 -14.41 -2.89 17.46
N MET A 296 -15.55 -2.39 16.97
CA MET A 296 -15.75 -1.02 16.50
C MET A 296 -15.54 0.07 17.58
N LYS A 297 -15.66 -0.31 18.86
CA LYS A 297 -15.35 0.57 19.99
C LYS A 297 -13.83 0.71 20.25
N ASP A 298 -13.02 -0.19 19.70
CA ASP A 298 -11.58 -0.31 19.92
C ASP A 298 -10.73 0.04 18.69
N TYR A 299 -11.34 0.43 17.55
CA TYR A 299 -10.57 1.05 16.46
C TYR A 299 -10.13 2.43 16.93
N SER A 300 -9.00 2.47 17.62
CA SER A 300 -8.35 3.72 17.93
C SER A 300 -8.02 4.42 16.61
N THR A 301 -8.22 5.74 16.59
CA THR A 301 -7.61 6.64 15.59
C THR A 301 -6.14 6.27 15.32
N GLU A 302 -5.46 5.76 16.34
CA GLU A 302 -4.10 5.23 16.28
C GLU A 302 -3.87 4.13 15.21
N PHE A 303 -4.75 3.12 15.07
CA PHE A 303 -4.56 2.08 14.03
C PHE A 303 -4.59 2.70 12.64
N HIS A 304 -5.58 3.57 12.38
CA HIS A 304 -5.72 4.25 11.10
C HIS A 304 -4.51 5.15 10.83
N ASP A 305 -4.09 5.94 11.82
CA ASP A 305 -2.94 6.84 11.70
C ASP A 305 -1.64 6.07 11.39
N ARG A 306 -1.43 4.93 12.07
CA ARG A 306 -0.27 4.05 11.88
C ARG A 306 -0.29 3.38 10.51
N ALA A 307 -1.45 2.89 10.05
CA ALA A 307 -1.60 2.32 8.72
C ALA A 307 -1.36 3.39 7.63
N CYS A 308 -1.98 4.56 7.76
CA CYS A 308 -1.81 5.65 6.80
C CYS A 308 -0.37 6.17 6.73
N ALA A 309 0.40 6.14 7.82
CA ALA A 309 1.80 6.57 7.82
C ALA A 309 2.65 5.83 6.77
N VAL A 310 2.46 4.51 6.60
CA VAL A 310 3.17 3.73 5.58
C VAL A 310 2.43 3.73 4.24
N LEU A 311 1.10 3.71 4.24
CA LEU A 311 0.30 3.68 3.01
C LEU A 311 0.36 5.00 2.23
N SER A 312 0.55 6.13 2.91
CA SER A 312 0.63 7.45 2.27
C SER A 312 1.86 7.62 1.38
N ILE A 313 2.92 6.81 1.56
CA ILE A 313 4.17 6.94 0.80
C ILE A 313 3.93 6.78 -0.71
N ALA A 314 3.34 5.66 -1.15
CA ALA A 314 3.04 5.43 -2.56
C ALA A 314 1.83 6.26 -3.05
N SER A 315 0.83 6.50 -2.19
CA SER A 315 -0.33 7.32 -2.55
C SER A 315 0.05 8.77 -2.83
N MET A 316 0.90 9.38 -2.01
CA MET A 316 1.28 10.79 -2.18
C MET A 316 2.40 11.00 -3.19
N SER A 317 3.35 10.06 -3.31
CA SER A 317 4.38 10.14 -4.36
C SER A 317 3.82 9.81 -5.75
N GLY A 318 2.75 9.01 -5.81
CA GLY A 318 2.25 8.41 -7.04
C GLY A 318 3.14 7.31 -7.62
N GLY A 319 4.11 6.81 -6.85
CA GLY A 319 4.92 5.66 -7.22
C GLY A 319 4.12 4.34 -7.21
N CYS A 320 4.71 3.30 -7.80
CA CYS A 320 4.14 1.96 -7.79
C CYS A 320 4.59 1.18 -6.54
N GLN A 321 3.73 0.27 -6.06
CA GLN A 321 4.00 -0.53 -4.87
C GLN A 321 3.47 -1.95 -5.02
N ALA A 322 4.31 -2.92 -4.67
CA ALA A 322 3.95 -4.33 -4.58
C ALA A 322 3.99 -4.82 -3.13
N CYS A 323 2.86 -5.31 -2.63
CA CYS A 323 2.76 -6.04 -1.38
C CYS A 323 3.10 -7.51 -1.61
N VAL A 324 4.04 -8.06 -0.84
CA VAL A 324 4.52 -9.44 -0.95
C VAL A 324 4.41 -10.15 0.41
N PRO A 325 3.67 -11.27 0.50
CA PRO A 325 3.54 -12.02 1.76
C PRO A 325 4.87 -12.69 2.15
N LEU A 326 5.18 -12.64 3.44
CA LEU A 326 6.39 -13.18 4.08
C LEU A 326 6.08 -14.23 5.16
N GLY A 327 4.96 -14.93 5.05
CA GLY A 327 4.54 -15.94 6.03
C GLY A 327 3.63 -15.36 7.12
N ASN A 328 3.67 -15.96 8.31
CA ASN A 328 2.78 -15.64 9.42
C ASN A 328 3.56 -15.38 10.71
N ASP A 329 3.17 -14.36 11.47
CA ASP A 329 3.68 -14.06 12.81
C ASP A 329 2.50 -13.99 13.79
N ALA A 330 2.59 -14.71 14.90
CA ALA A 330 1.50 -14.87 15.87
C ALA A 330 0.12 -15.23 15.25
N GLY A 331 0.11 -16.06 14.19
CA GLY A 331 -1.12 -16.48 13.50
C GLY A 331 -1.70 -15.46 12.51
N CYS A 332 -1.04 -14.31 12.32
CA CYS A 332 -1.45 -13.29 11.35
C CYS A 332 -0.47 -13.22 10.16
N PRO A 333 -0.95 -13.01 8.92
CA PRO A 333 -0.07 -12.80 7.78
C PRO A 333 0.85 -11.59 7.96
N VAL A 334 2.09 -11.75 7.55
CA VAL A 334 3.10 -10.69 7.46
C VAL A 334 3.40 -10.42 6.00
N SER A 335 3.61 -9.16 5.65
CA SER A 335 4.02 -8.79 4.31
C SER A 335 5.05 -7.67 4.32
N VAL A 336 5.82 -7.60 3.25
CA VAL A 336 6.71 -6.49 2.94
C VAL A 336 6.24 -5.81 1.67
N SER A 337 6.48 -4.50 1.59
CA SER A 337 6.21 -3.73 0.39
C SER A 337 7.49 -3.29 -0.27
N PHE A 338 7.53 -3.51 -1.57
CA PHE A 338 8.52 -2.96 -2.48
C PHE A 338 7.88 -1.75 -3.19
N VAL A 339 8.46 -0.57 -3.01
CA VAL A 339 7.97 0.69 -3.61
C VAL A 339 9.02 1.20 -4.59
N SER A 340 8.60 1.61 -5.78
CA SER A 340 9.47 2.26 -6.75
C SER A 340 8.85 3.56 -7.26
N CYS A 341 9.62 4.32 -8.04
CA CYS A 341 9.22 5.62 -8.54
C CYS A 341 8.02 5.56 -9.49
N HIS A 342 7.44 6.73 -9.74
CA HIS A 342 6.40 6.89 -10.75
C HIS A 342 6.92 6.44 -12.12
N GLY A 343 6.17 5.56 -12.79
CA GLY A 343 6.51 5.00 -14.09
C GLY A 343 7.42 3.77 -14.05
N ALA A 344 7.89 3.34 -12.87
CA ALA A 344 8.74 2.16 -12.72
C ALA A 344 7.94 0.84 -12.58
N ASP A 345 6.67 0.81 -12.98
CA ASP A 345 5.73 -0.30 -12.75
C ASP A 345 6.22 -1.65 -13.28
N LYS A 346 6.68 -1.67 -14.54
CA LYS A 346 7.17 -2.89 -15.17
C LYS A 346 8.45 -3.39 -14.48
N PHE A 347 9.36 -2.46 -14.16
CA PHE A 347 10.58 -2.77 -13.42
C PHE A 347 10.26 -3.41 -12.07
N LEU A 348 9.29 -2.86 -11.33
CA LEU A 348 8.88 -3.38 -10.04
C LEU A 348 8.20 -4.75 -10.16
N LEU A 349 7.32 -4.96 -11.14
CA LEU A 349 6.70 -6.28 -11.39
C LEU A 349 7.73 -7.35 -11.76
N ASP A 350 8.71 -7.01 -12.60
CA ASP A 350 9.79 -7.92 -12.98
C ASP A 350 10.70 -8.23 -11.78
N ALA A 351 11.02 -7.23 -10.95
CA ALA A 351 11.78 -7.44 -9.71
C ALA A 351 11.03 -8.33 -8.71
N VAL A 352 9.72 -8.11 -8.52
CA VAL A 352 8.91 -8.97 -7.64
C VAL A 352 8.90 -10.40 -8.12
N LEU A 353 8.72 -10.64 -9.43
CA LEU A 353 8.77 -11.99 -10.00
C LEU A 353 10.13 -12.68 -9.75
N ASP A 354 11.21 -11.93 -9.95
CA ASP A 354 12.60 -12.40 -9.80
C ASP A 354 12.92 -12.81 -8.35
N ILE A 355 12.57 -11.99 -7.36
CA ILE A 355 12.91 -12.28 -5.96
C ILE A 355 11.93 -13.26 -5.30
N TYR A 356 10.70 -13.41 -5.81
CA TYR A 356 9.62 -14.11 -5.09
C TYR A 356 9.99 -15.52 -4.63
N ALA A 357 10.56 -16.36 -5.50
CA ALA A 357 10.92 -17.73 -5.14
C ALA A 357 11.96 -17.77 -4.01
N SER A 358 13.03 -16.96 -4.14
CA SER A 358 14.08 -16.84 -3.11
C SER A 358 13.52 -16.30 -1.79
N LEU A 359 12.57 -15.36 -1.84
CA LEU A 359 11.87 -14.87 -0.65
C LEU A 359 11.10 -15.99 0.05
N GLN A 360 10.31 -16.78 -0.68
CA GLN A 360 9.52 -17.86 -0.07
C GLN A 360 10.42 -18.97 0.52
N ASP A 361 11.58 -19.23 -0.08
CA ASP A 361 12.57 -20.14 0.48
C ASP A 361 13.13 -19.60 1.81
N GLN A 362 13.53 -18.32 1.86
CA GLN A 362 14.05 -17.71 3.09
C GLN A 362 12.98 -17.59 4.18
N VAL A 363 11.73 -17.31 3.83
CA VAL A 363 10.58 -17.37 4.76
C VAL A 363 10.47 -18.78 5.35
N SER A 364 10.50 -19.81 4.51
CA SER A 364 10.41 -21.21 4.96
C SER A 364 11.55 -21.60 5.91
N ILE A 365 12.75 -21.05 5.72
CA ILE A 365 13.89 -21.28 6.61
C ILE A 365 13.72 -20.51 7.93
N ALA A 366 13.43 -19.21 7.85
CA ALA A 366 13.34 -18.32 9.00
C ALA A 366 12.19 -18.68 9.96
N PHE A 367 11.07 -19.20 9.44
CA PHE A 367 9.92 -19.60 10.26
C PHE A 367 9.95 -21.07 10.73
N LYS A 368 10.91 -21.88 10.24
CA LYS A 368 11.22 -23.21 10.81
C LYS A 368 12.24 -23.14 11.95
N SER A 369 13.09 -22.12 11.98
CA SER A 369 14.07 -21.91 13.05
C SER A 369 13.44 -21.14 14.22
N ALA A 370 13.42 -21.74 15.42
CA ALA A 370 12.93 -21.08 16.63
C ALA A 370 13.83 -19.92 17.12
N LEU A 371 15.06 -19.82 16.60
CA LEU A 371 16.05 -18.81 16.92
C LEU A 371 16.63 -18.25 15.62
N LEU A 372 16.54 -16.94 15.42
CA LEU A 372 17.44 -16.27 14.48
C LEU A 372 18.80 -16.11 15.16
N PRO A 373 19.93 -16.26 14.43
CA PRO A 373 21.21 -15.80 14.94
C PRO A 373 21.13 -14.28 15.15
N ASP A 374 21.51 -13.85 16.35
CA ASP A 374 21.55 -12.44 16.75
C ASP A 374 22.50 -11.68 15.80
N VAL A 375 21.96 -10.81 14.94
CA VAL A 375 22.77 -10.02 13.98
C VAL A 375 23.35 -8.78 14.68
N ASN A 376 23.66 -8.88 15.98
CA ASN A 376 24.36 -7.85 16.76
C ASN A 376 25.90 -8.04 16.72
N GLY A 377 26.43 -8.64 15.67
CA GLY A 377 27.87 -8.68 15.40
C GLY A 377 28.30 -7.48 14.56
N ASN A 378 28.81 -6.44 15.22
CA ASN A 378 29.52 -5.28 14.64
C ASN A 378 28.69 -4.35 13.72
N MET A 379 27.81 -3.55 14.32
CA MET A 379 27.70 -2.15 13.92
C MET A 379 28.42 -1.33 14.98
N ASP A 380 29.66 -0.95 14.66
CA ASP A 380 30.45 -0.03 15.47
C ASP A 380 29.64 1.26 15.65
N ALA A 381 29.33 1.58 16.91
CA ALA A 381 28.65 2.82 17.33
C ALA A 381 29.58 4.04 17.24
N SER A 382 30.47 4.07 16.25
CA SER A 382 31.44 5.13 16.02
C SER A 382 31.52 5.46 14.54
N GLN A 383 30.44 6.04 14.00
CA GLN A 383 30.44 7.17 13.06
C GLN A 383 29.01 7.41 12.52
N TRP A 384 28.27 8.24 13.29
CA TRP A 384 27.18 9.17 12.91
C TRP A 384 26.02 8.69 12.04
#